data_AF-A0A933ZPW9-F1
#
_entry.id   AF-A0A933ZPW9-F1
#
_cell.length_a   1.000
_cell.length_b   1.000
_cell.length_c   1.000
_cell.angle_alpha   90.00
_cell.angle_beta   90.00
_cell.angle_gamma   90.00
#
_symmetry.space_group_name_H-M   'P 1'
#
loop_
_entity.id
_entity.type
_entity.pdbx_description
1 polymer ?
#
loop_
_entity_poly.entity_id
_entity_poly.type
_entity_poly.pdbx_seq_one_letter_code
_entity_poly.pdbx_strand_id
1 'polypeptide(L)'
;RKLLRIQPGGQGVIRIHERVSLDAKKTVYLVEAGEEFLLLGVGEGEVSYLTRLDGERTRAALTRKAERPAPFAPSIGGKPFWSRLLVKPVAKPPTSGESGPQQSP
;
A
#
# COMPACT_ATOMS: atom_id res chain seq x y z
N ARG A 1 -18.70 29.72 2.66
CA ARG A 1 -17.96 28.78 1.77
C ARG A 1 -18.46 27.37 2.08
N LYS A 2 -19.28 26.77 1.21
CA LYS A 2 -19.97 25.50 1.47
C LYS A 2 -19.04 24.37 1.04
N LEU A 3 -18.45 23.64 2.01
CA LEU A 3 -17.60 22.48 1.73
C LEU A 3 -18.49 21.34 1.24
N LEU A 4 -18.42 21.02 -0.06
CA LEU A 4 -19.08 19.85 -0.65
C LEU A 4 -18.41 18.59 -0.10
N ARG A 5 -19.17 17.83 0.69
CA ARG A 5 -18.81 16.51 1.21
C ARG A 5 -18.76 15.53 0.03
N ILE A 6 -17.57 15.23 -0.47
CA ILE A 6 -17.37 14.23 -1.51
C ILE A 6 -17.51 12.85 -0.86
N GLN A 7 -18.63 12.15 -1.12
CA GLN A 7 -18.82 10.77 -0.70
C GLN A 7 -18.08 9.84 -1.69
N PRO A 8 -17.23 8.92 -1.22
CA PRO A 8 -16.63 7.90 -2.06
C PRO A 8 -17.72 6.87 -2.39
N GLY A 9 -18.39 7.00 -3.54
CA GLY A 9 -19.40 6.03 -3.97
C GLY A 9 -20.52 6.54 -4.86
N GLY A 10 -20.65 7.86 -5.05
CA GLY A 10 -21.52 8.38 -6.12
C GLY A 10 -20.85 8.23 -7.48
N GLN A 11 -21.63 8.07 -8.56
CA GLN A 11 -21.18 8.34 -9.94
C GLN A 11 -20.71 9.80 -10.03
N GLY A 12 -19.52 10.08 -9.51
CA GLY A 12 -18.94 11.39 -9.46
C GLY A 12 -18.39 11.71 -10.83
N VAL A 13 -18.69 12.92 -11.30
CA VAL A 13 -18.06 13.54 -12.49
C VAL A 13 -16.53 13.60 -12.33
N ILE A 14 -16.02 13.39 -11.11
CA ILE A 14 -14.62 13.54 -10.72
C ILE A 14 -14.09 12.21 -10.19
N ARG A 15 -13.03 11.69 -10.83
CA ARG A 15 -12.31 10.47 -10.45
C ARG A 15 -10.85 10.79 -10.14
N ILE A 16 -10.36 10.33 -8.99
CA ILE A 16 -8.94 10.44 -8.64
C ILE A 16 -8.22 9.19 -9.12
N HIS A 17 -7.23 9.35 -10.00
CA HIS A 17 -6.44 8.26 -10.55
C HIS A 17 -5.15 8.00 -9.78
N GLU A 18 -4.53 9.07 -9.28
CA GLU A 18 -3.27 8.96 -8.56
C GLU A 18 -3.15 10.03 -7.48
N ARG A 19 -2.45 9.67 -6.41
CA ARG A 19 -2.08 10.55 -5.31
C ARG A 19 -0.60 10.36 -5.03
N VAL A 20 0.18 11.45 -5.08
CA VAL A 20 1.60 11.46 -4.76
C VAL A 20 1.85 12.47 -3.65
N SER A 21 2.23 11.99 -2.48
CA SER A 21 2.68 12.87 -1.39
C SER A 21 4.08 13.38 -1.67
N LEU A 22 4.25 14.70 -1.72
CA LEU A 22 5.56 15.35 -1.89
C LEU A 22 6.24 15.57 -0.54
N ASP A 23 5.46 15.97 0.46
CA ASP A 23 5.87 16.21 1.84
C ASP A 23 4.66 15.95 2.77
N ALA A 24 4.84 16.01 4.09
CA ALA A 24 3.80 15.78 5.10
C ALA A 24 2.54 16.64 4.88
N LYS A 25 2.70 17.83 4.29
CA LYS A 25 1.61 18.79 4.06
C LYS A 25 1.27 19.01 2.59
N LYS A 26 1.99 18.40 1.65
CA LYS A 26 1.86 18.65 0.21
C LYS A 26 1.59 17.35 -0.53
N THR A 27 0.53 17.33 -1.32
CA THR A 27 0.14 16.17 -2.12
C THR A 27 -0.30 16.61 -3.51
N VAL A 28 0.15 15.90 -4.53
CA VAL A 28 -0.30 16.06 -5.92
C VAL A 28 -1.33 14.98 -6.25
N TYR A 29 -2.41 15.38 -6.93
CA TYR A 29 -3.47 14.50 -7.39
C TYR A 29 -3.59 14.55 -8.90
N LEU A 30 -3.70 13.38 -9.52
CA LEU A 30 -4.18 13.24 -10.89
C LEU A 30 -5.68 12.97 -10.83
N VAL A 31 -6.47 13.87 -11.44
CA VAL A 31 -7.92 13.86 -11.40
C VAL A 31 -8.48 13.84 -12.81
N GLU A 32 -9.41 12.95 -13.09
CA GLU A 32 -10.26 12.98 -14.28
C GLU A 32 -11.57 13.66 -13.90
N ALA A 33 -11.92 14.75 -14.59
CA ALA A 33 -13.17 15.48 -14.43
C ALA A 33 -13.88 15.55 -15.78
N GLY A 34 -14.96 14.77 -15.95
CA GLY A 34 -15.54 14.55 -17.27
C GLY A 34 -14.57 13.83 -18.20
N GLU A 35 -14.14 14.48 -19.29
CA GLU A 35 -13.15 13.94 -20.24
C GLU A 35 -11.75 14.55 -20.08
N GLU A 36 -11.56 15.42 -19.10
CA GLU A 36 -10.32 16.15 -18.89
C GLU A 36 -9.50 15.55 -17.75
N PHE A 37 -8.18 15.47 -17.95
CA PHE A 37 -7.24 15.08 -16.91
C PHE A 37 -6.53 16.31 -16.36
N LEU A 38 -6.63 16.53 -15.06
CA LEU A 38 -6.10 17.69 -14.36
C LEU A 38 -5.09 17.26 -13.31
N LEU A 39 -4.04 18.05 -13.15
CA LEU A 39 -3.07 17.91 -12.08
C LEU A 39 -3.32 18.97 -11.00
N LEU A 40 -3.59 18.54 -9.79
CA LEU A 40 -3.90 19.42 -8.66
C LEU A 40 -2.83 19.26 -7.57
N GLY A 41 -2.29 20.38 -7.09
CA GLY A 41 -1.50 20.44 -5.87
C GLY A 41 -2.40 20.77 -4.69
N VAL A 42 -2.32 20.01 -3.61
CA VAL A 42 -3.03 20.27 -2.36
C VAL A 42 -2.00 20.49 -1.27
N GLY A 43 -2.07 21.64 -0.64
CA GLY A 43 -1.15 22.10 0.40
C GLY A 43 -1.86 22.36 1.72
N GLU A 44 -1.23 23.20 2.54
CA GLU A 44 -1.65 23.55 3.90
C GLU A 44 -2.86 24.49 3.89
N GLY A 45 -4.01 23.97 3.43
CA GLY A 45 -5.27 24.71 3.35
C GLY A 45 -5.63 25.26 1.97
N GLU A 46 -4.79 25.02 0.96
CA GLU A 46 -5.05 25.43 -0.42
C GLU A 46 -5.06 24.27 -1.40
N VAL A 47 -5.82 24.45 -2.48
CA VAL A 47 -5.82 23.60 -3.66
C VAL A 47 -5.43 24.47 -4.84
N SER A 48 -4.34 24.10 -5.50
CA SER A 48 -3.79 24.78 -6.66
C SER A 48 -3.97 23.90 -7.88
N TYR A 49 -4.61 24.44 -8.92
CA TYR A 49 -4.56 23.82 -10.24
C TYR A 49 -3.17 24.04 -10.84
N LEU A 50 -2.48 22.94 -11.17
CA LEU A 50 -1.12 23.02 -11.73
C LEU A 50 -1.17 23.06 -13.25
N THR A 51 -1.84 22.09 -13.87
CA THR A 51 -1.97 22.02 -15.32
C THR A 51 -3.03 21.01 -15.75
N ARG A 52 -3.44 21.12 -17.01
CA ARG A 52 -4.24 20.13 -17.72
C ARG A 52 -3.29 19.22 -18.48
N LEU A 53 -3.56 17.93 -18.43
CA LEU A 53 -2.80 16.92 -19.14
C LEU A 53 -3.49 16.57 -20.46
N ASP A 54 -2.67 16.08 -21.40
CA ASP A 54 -3.16 15.48 -22.64
C ASP A 54 -3.93 14.18 -22.31
N GLY A 55 -5.19 14.10 -22.74
CA GLY A 55 -6.08 13.02 -22.34
C GLY A 55 -5.65 11.65 -22.87
N GLU A 56 -5.26 11.57 -24.14
CA GLU A 56 -4.85 10.34 -24.80
C GLU A 56 -3.56 9.77 -24.18
N ARG A 57 -2.54 10.62 -24.01
CA ARG A 57 -1.28 10.22 -23.36
C ARG A 57 -1.51 9.79 -21.92
N THR A 58 -2.39 10.48 -21.19
CA THR A 58 -2.68 10.16 -19.78
C THR A 58 -3.41 8.82 -19.67
N ARG A 59 -4.44 8.58 -20.49
CA ARG A 59 -5.15 7.28 -20.54
C ARG A 59 -4.20 6.14 -20.88
N ALA A 60 -3.35 6.30 -21.90
CA ALA A 60 -2.35 5.30 -22.26
C ALA A 60 -1.37 5.01 -21.11
N ALA A 61 -0.92 6.04 -20.39
CA ALA A 61 -0.06 5.87 -19.22
C ALA A 61 -0.78 5.14 -18.07
N LEU A 62 -2.05 5.47 -17.81
CA LEU A 62 -2.87 4.82 -16.79
C LEU A 62 -3.12 3.33 -17.11
N THR A 63 -3.42 2.99 -18.37
CA THR A 63 -3.57 1.60 -18.81
C THR A 63 -2.28 0.80 -18.61
N ARG A 64 -1.13 1.33 -19.07
CA ARG A 64 0.18 0.68 -18.87
C ARG A 64 0.53 0.47 -17.39
N LYS A 65 0.07 1.38 -16.53
CA LYS A 65 0.28 1.27 -15.08
C LYS A 65 -0.62 0.19 -14.48
N ALA A 66 -1.87 0.06 -14.93
CA ALA A 66 -2.78 -1.01 -14.50
C ALA A 66 -2.31 -2.40 -14.94
N GLU A 67 -1.66 -2.50 -16.10
CA GLU A 67 -1.09 -3.75 -16.63
C GLU A 67 0.23 -4.14 -15.96
N ARG A 68 0.88 -3.22 -15.23
CA ARG A 68 2.12 -3.55 -14.50
C ARG A 68 1.74 -4.38 -13.26
N PRO A 69 2.12 -5.67 -13.18
CA PRO A 69 1.92 -6.44 -11.95
C PRO A 69 2.65 -5.72 -10.82
N ALA A 70 1.95 -5.45 -9.73
CA ALA A 70 2.53 -4.82 -8.56
C ALA A 70 3.79 -5.63 -8.16
N PRO A 71 4.98 -5.02 -8.07
CA PRO A 71 6.22 -5.77 -7.79
C PRO A 71 6.21 -6.48 -6.44
N PHE A 72 5.23 -6.20 -5.58
CA PHE A 72 5.03 -6.82 -4.28
C PHE A 72 3.54 -6.99 -3.94
N ALA A 73 2.75 -7.61 -4.81
CA ALA A 73 1.55 -8.27 -4.30
C ALA A 73 2.01 -9.47 -3.45
N PRO A 74 1.81 -9.50 -2.12
CA PRO A 74 2.01 -10.72 -1.37
C PRO A 74 1.00 -11.72 -1.95
N SER A 75 1.52 -12.70 -2.68
CA SER A 75 0.76 -13.84 -3.15
C SER A 75 0.12 -14.50 -1.93
N ILE A 76 -1.18 -14.25 -1.74
CA ILE A 76 -2.02 -15.01 -0.83
C ILE A 76 -1.95 -16.46 -1.33
N GLY A 77 -1.11 -17.28 -0.70
CA GLY A 77 -0.99 -18.71 -1.00
C GLY A 77 0.41 -19.32 -0.99
N GLY A 78 1.49 -18.53 -0.94
CA GLY A 78 2.85 -19.06 -0.87
C GLY A 78 3.57 -18.62 0.39
N LYS A 79 3.92 -19.55 1.29
CA LYS A 79 4.79 -19.24 2.44
C LYS A 79 6.09 -18.59 1.93
N PRO A 80 6.43 -17.35 2.32
CA PRO A 80 7.64 -16.69 1.85
C PRO A 80 8.86 -17.50 2.29
N PHE A 81 9.88 -17.59 1.43
CA PHE A 81 11.04 -18.47 1.64
C PHE A 81 11.78 -18.20 2.97
N TRP A 82 11.72 -16.96 3.46
CA TRP A 82 12.27 -16.52 4.75
C TRP A 82 11.65 -17.24 5.96
N SER A 83 10.43 -17.76 5.83
CA SER A 83 9.80 -18.58 6.89
C SER A 83 10.56 -19.88 7.18
N ARG A 84 11.44 -20.33 6.27
CA ARG A 84 12.32 -21.49 6.47
C ARG A 84 13.63 -21.12 7.19
N LEU A 85 13.93 -19.83 7.36
CA LEU A 85 15.16 -19.35 7.98
C LEU A 85 14.99 -18.99 9.47
N LEU A 86 13.77 -18.94 10.00
CA LEU A 86 13.48 -18.70 11.42
C LEU A 86 13.36 -19.98 12.27
N VAL A 87 14.05 -21.07 11.89
CA VAL A 87 14.21 -22.21 12.81
C VAL A 87 15.24 -21.82 13.87
N LYS A 88 14.74 -21.22 14.95
CA LYS A 88 15.48 -20.93 16.17
C LYS A 88 15.93 -22.27 16.78
N PRO A 89 17.25 -22.54 16.93
CA PRO A 89 17.70 -23.78 17.55
C PRO A 89 17.25 -23.79 19.01
N VAL A 90 16.38 -24.75 19.36
CA VAL A 90 16.05 -25.04 20.75
C VAL A 90 17.21 -25.84 21.33
N ALA A 91 18.12 -25.16 22.04
CA ALA A 91 19.02 -25.82 22.96
C ALA A 91 18.20 -26.19 24.22
N LYS A 92 18.11 -27.48 24.55
CA LYS A 92 17.77 -27.94 25.90
C LYS A 92 18.91 -28.81 26.46
N PRO A 93 19.22 -28.65 27.77
CA PRO A 93 20.50 -28.98 28.41
C PRO A 93 20.68 -30.48 28.74
N PRO A 94 21.90 -30.93 29.10
CA PRO A 94 22.19 -32.33 29.42
C PRO A 94 21.40 -32.81 30.64
N THR A 95 20.67 -33.92 30.48
CA THR A 95 20.03 -34.66 31.56
C THR A 95 21.10 -35.21 32.49
N SER A 96 21.22 -34.58 33.66
CA SER A 96 21.96 -35.07 34.82
C SER A 96 21.44 -36.43 35.27
N GLY A 97 22.35 -37.28 35.73
CA GLY A 97 22.16 -38.70 35.96
C GLY A 97 21.03 -39.07 36.91
N GLU A 98 20.27 -40.07 36.48
CA GLU A 98 19.37 -40.84 37.32
C GLU A 98 20.15 -42.04 37.89
N SER A 99 20.56 -41.89 39.15
CA SER A 99 21.08 -42.96 40.01
C SER A 99 19.93 -43.84 40.52
N GLY A 100 20.01 -45.16 40.31
CA GLY A 100 19.14 -46.15 40.97
C GLY A 100 19.50 -46.37 42.45
N PRO A 101 19.08 -47.49 43.08
CA PRO A 101 17.72 -47.85 43.51
C PRO A 101 17.61 -48.08 45.06
N GLN A 102 16.41 -48.47 45.55
CA GLN A 102 16.07 -49.07 46.90
C GLN A 102 16.13 -48.11 48.13
N GLN A 103 15.33 -48.19 49.22
CA GLN A 103 14.51 -49.27 49.83
C GLN A 103 13.58 -48.73 50.97
N SER A 104 12.65 -49.61 51.41
CA SER A 104 12.12 -49.79 52.80
C SER A 104 10.90 -49.00 53.31
N PRO A 105 10.12 -49.53 54.28
CA PRO A 105 10.37 -50.70 55.15
C PRO A 105 9.57 -51.97 54.86
#